data_AF-A0A2E0P6N5-F1
#
_entry.id   AF-A0A2E0P6N5-F1
#
_cell.length_a   1.000
_cell.length_b   1.000
_cell.length_c   1.000
_cell.angle_alpha   90.00
_cell.angle_beta   90.00
_cell.angle_gamma   90.00
#
_symmetry.space_group_name_H-M   'P 1'
#
loop_
_entity.id
_entity.type
_entity.pdbx_description
1 polymer ?
#
loop_
_entity_poly.entity_id
_entity_poly.type
_entity_poly.pdbx_seq_one_letter_code
_entity_poly.pdbx_strand_id
1 'polypeptide(L)'
;MPHRTFLTFIWPSALAMLLFIALPIISVGVQSLHIEHEQVVETVKNCGPFGCKEVEVINADATAQLQADKPLGRFNGLGTYTNRNHLAFEEISSAMHAGGGPGAFFGAVFNLPFYKALA
;
A
#
# COMPACT_ATOMS: atom_id res chain seq x y z
N MET A 1 -17.96 -14.42 42.52
CA MET A 1 -18.68 -13.12 42.44
C MET A 1 -19.87 -13.28 41.52
N PRO A 2 -20.99 -12.58 41.73
CA PRO A 2 -22.10 -12.60 40.78
C PRO A 2 -21.62 -12.10 39.42
N HIS A 3 -21.99 -12.76 38.32
CA HIS A 3 -21.53 -12.42 36.96
C HIS A 3 -21.81 -10.96 36.57
N ARG A 4 -22.91 -10.39 37.08
CA ARG A 4 -23.28 -8.97 36.85
C ARG A 4 -22.25 -8.01 37.42
N THR A 5 -21.77 -8.25 38.63
CA THR A 5 -20.81 -7.36 39.31
C THR A 5 -19.44 -7.40 38.63
N PHE A 6 -19.03 -8.59 38.16
CA PHE A 6 -17.80 -8.76 37.37
C PHE A 6 -17.86 -7.99 36.04
N LEU A 7 -18.98 -8.09 35.31
CA LEU A 7 -19.15 -7.40 34.04
C LEU A 7 -19.18 -5.88 34.20
N THR A 8 -19.90 -5.35 35.21
CA THR A 8 -19.91 -3.91 35.47
C THR A 8 -18.53 -3.38 35.87
N PHE A 9 -17.70 -4.19 36.51
CA PHE A 9 -16.33 -3.82 36.88
C PHE A 9 -15.39 -3.77 35.66
N ILE A 10 -15.45 -4.74 34.74
CA ILE A 10 -14.53 -4.80 33.58
C ILE A 10 -15.00 -3.96 32.39
N TRP A 11 -16.29 -3.66 32.30
CA TRP A 11 -16.89 -2.95 31.17
C TRP A 11 -16.22 -1.59 30.85
N PRO A 12 -15.89 -0.73 31.83
CA PRO A 12 -15.26 0.56 31.53
C PRO A 12 -13.89 0.42 30.86
N SER A 13 -13.05 -0.51 31.32
CA SER A 13 -11.72 -0.72 30.74
C SER A 13 -11.78 -1.42 29.38
N ALA A 14 -12.65 -2.42 29.24
CA ALA A 14 -12.87 -3.10 27.96
C ALA A 14 -13.39 -2.11 26.89
N LEU A 15 -14.33 -1.24 27.25
CA LEU A 15 -14.85 -0.21 26.35
C LEU A 15 -13.74 0.79 25.95
N ALA A 16 -12.90 1.22 26.89
CA ALA A 16 -11.76 2.08 26.58
C ALA A 16 -10.77 1.40 25.61
N MET A 17 -10.41 0.13 25.85
CA MET A 17 -9.55 -0.62 24.94
C MET A 17 -10.18 -0.78 23.54
N LEU A 18 -11.48 -1.03 23.45
CA LEU A 18 -12.16 -1.14 22.16
C LEU A 18 -12.12 0.17 21.37
N LEU A 19 -12.45 1.29 22.01
CA LEU A 19 -12.53 2.59 21.35
C LEU A 19 -11.16 3.16 20.99
N PHE A 20 -10.17 3.00 21.85
CA PHE A 20 -8.86 3.66 21.70
C PHE A 20 -7.75 2.75 21.19
N ILE A 21 -7.95 1.43 21.14
CA ILE A 21 -6.94 0.50 20.65
C ILE A 21 -7.51 -0.32 19.48
N ALA A 22 -8.59 -1.07 19.69
CA ALA A 22 -9.08 -1.98 18.66
C ALA A 22 -9.58 -1.23 17.41
N LEU A 23 -10.42 -0.20 17.60
CA LEU A 23 -10.96 0.59 16.50
C LEU A 23 -9.86 1.27 15.65
N PRO A 24 -8.89 2.01 16.21
CA PRO A 24 -7.84 2.61 15.40
C PRO A 24 -6.93 1.57 14.71
N ILE A 25 -6.64 0.44 15.34
CA ILE A 25 -5.85 -0.64 14.70
C ILE A 25 -6.60 -1.20 13.49
N ILE A 26 -7.90 -1.48 13.62
CA ILE A 26 -8.72 -1.97 12.51
C ILE A 26 -8.78 -0.90 11.40
N SER A 27 -8.94 0.37 11.76
CA SER A 27 -8.98 1.48 10.81
C SER A 27 -7.70 1.56 9.96
N VAL A 28 -6.53 1.57 10.61
CA VAL A 28 -5.24 1.58 9.91
C VAL A 28 -5.03 0.30 9.12
N GLY A 29 -5.45 -0.85 9.65
CA GLY A 29 -5.37 -2.14 8.96
C GLY A 29 -6.22 -2.22 7.70
N VAL A 30 -7.41 -1.61 7.66
CA VAL A 30 -8.23 -1.54 6.44
C VAL A 30 -7.59 -0.59 5.43
N GLN A 31 -7.09 0.57 5.89
CA GLN A 31 -6.43 1.55 5.03
C GLN A 31 -5.16 0.99 4.39
N SER A 32 -4.37 0.19 5.12
CA SER A 32 -3.13 -0.38 4.59
C SER A 32 -3.33 -1.41 3.47
N LEU A 33 -4.54 -1.96 3.33
CA LEU A 33 -4.92 -2.84 2.21
C LEU A 33 -5.28 -2.07 0.94
N HIS A 34 -5.39 -0.74 1.03
CA HIS A 34 -5.68 0.12 -0.12
C HIS A 34 -4.43 0.92 -0.50
N ILE A 35 -4.34 1.27 -1.78
CA ILE A 35 -3.27 2.10 -2.34
C ILE A 35 -3.86 3.22 -3.18
N GLU A 36 -3.07 4.24 -3.47
CA GLU A 36 -3.46 5.36 -4.33
C GLU A 36 -3.99 4.90 -5.69
N HIS A 37 -4.98 5.63 -6.22
CA HIS A 37 -5.51 5.41 -7.56
C HIS A 37 -4.46 5.74 -8.62
N GLU A 38 -4.58 5.07 -9.77
CA GLU A 38 -3.79 5.41 -10.95
C GLU A 38 -4.31 6.70 -11.57
N GLN A 39 -3.41 7.59 -12.00
CA GLN A 39 -3.80 8.83 -12.65
C GLN A 39 -4.36 8.53 -14.04
N VAL A 40 -5.51 9.12 -14.37
CA VAL A 40 -6.13 8.92 -15.69
C VAL A 40 -5.32 9.69 -16.72
N VAL A 41 -4.77 8.98 -17.71
CA VAL A 41 -3.99 9.56 -18.80
C VAL A 41 -4.87 9.68 -20.04
N GLU A 42 -4.92 10.85 -20.64
CA GLU A 42 -5.66 11.12 -21.87
C GLU A 42 -4.71 11.62 -22.96
N THR A 43 -4.88 11.11 -24.18
CA THR A 43 -4.11 11.55 -25.36
C THR A 43 -4.73 12.81 -25.94
N VAL A 44 -4.09 13.96 -25.73
CA VAL A 44 -4.53 15.25 -26.26
C VAL A 44 -3.64 15.71 -27.40
N LYS A 45 -4.24 16.37 -28.41
CA LYS A 45 -3.48 16.99 -29.51
C LYS A 45 -2.97 18.35 -29.08
N ASN A 46 -1.68 18.44 -28.79
CA ASN A 46 -1.01 19.70 -28.53
C ASN A 46 -0.54 20.31 -29.85
N CYS A 47 -1.23 21.37 -30.29
CA CYS A 47 -0.93 22.10 -31.52
C CYS A 47 -0.04 23.31 -31.22
N GLY A 48 1.21 23.24 -31.70
CA GLY A 48 2.14 24.37 -31.67
C GLY A 48 2.29 25.04 -33.04
N PRO A 49 3.09 26.12 -33.14
CA PRO A 49 3.32 26.85 -34.39
C PRO A 49 4.00 26.02 -35.50
N PHE A 50 4.50 24.82 -35.18
CA PHE A 50 5.15 23.88 -36.11
C PHE A 50 4.32 22.61 -36.38
N GLY A 51 3.05 22.56 -35.96
CA GLY A 51 2.14 21.43 -36.19
C GLY A 51 1.57 20.82 -34.90
N CYS A 52 0.60 19.92 -35.05
CA CYS A 52 -0.05 19.21 -33.95
C CYS A 52 0.65 17.88 -33.65
N LYS A 53 0.96 17.66 -32.38
CA LYS A 53 1.50 16.38 -31.87
C LYS A 53 0.53 15.81 -30.83
N GLU A 54 0.33 14.51 -30.86
CA GLU A 54 -0.38 13.80 -29.81
C GLU A 54 0.55 13.65 -28.60
N VAL A 55 0.08 14.09 -27.44
CA VAL A 55 0.79 13.99 -26.16
C VAL A 55 -0.14 13.40 -25.13
N GLU A 56 0.38 12.47 -24.33
CA GLU A 56 -0.32 11.92 -23.18
C GLU A 56 -0.24 12.93 -22.04
N VAL A 57 -1.39 13.36 -21.53
CA VAL A 57 -1.51 14.32 -20.43
C VAL A 57 -2.41 13.72 -19.36
N ILE A 58 -2.05 13.96 -18.10
CA ILE A 58 -2.86 13.54 -16.96
C ILE A 58 -4.15 14.36 -16.93
N ASN A 59 -5.29 13.67 -17.00
CA ASN A 59 -6.59 14.28 -16.82
C ASN A 59 -6.87 14.42 -15.31
N ALA A 60 -6.64 15.64 -14.80
CA ALA A 60 -6.83 15.97 -13.39
C ALA A 60 -8.30 15.85 -12.95
N ASP A 61 -9.25 16.21 -13.81
CA ASP A 61 -10.69 16.18 -13.49
C ASP A 61 -11.20 14.75 -13.35
N ALA A 62 -10.83 13.87 -14.29
CA ALA A 62 -11.17 12.45 -14.22
C ALA A 62 -10.51 11.77 -13.02
N THR A 63 -9.26 12.11 -12.71
CA THR A 63 -8.57 11.59 -11.52
C THR A 63 -9.23 12.08 -10.22
N ALA A 64 -9.66 13.35 -10.16
CA ALA A 64 -10.36 13.90 -9.01
C ALA A 64 -11.74 13.25 -8.80
N GLN A 65 -12.47 12.96 -9.87
CA GLN A 65 -13.72 12.20 -9.80
C GLN A 65 -13.49 10.79 -9.23
N LEU A 66 -12.45 10.08 -9.68
CA LEU A 66 -12.11 8.76 -9.13
C LEU A 66 -11.77 8.80 -7.63
N GLN A 67 -11.06 9.84 -7.18
CA GLN A 67 -10.76 10.04 -5.76
C GLN A 67 -12.00 10.37 -4.94
N ALA A 68 -12.93 11.14 -5.49
CA ALA A 68 -14.20 11.45 -4.83
C ALA A 68 -15.10 10.21 -4.69
N ASP A 69 -15.16 9.37 -5.73
CA ASP A 69 -15.96 8.15 -5.73
C ASP A 69 -15.39 7.07 -4.79
N LYS A 70 -14.06 7.00 -4.69
CA LYS A 70 -13.34 5.99 -3.89
C LYS A 70 -12.23 6.64 -3.06
N PRO A 71 -12.57 7.27 -1.92
CA PRO A 71 -11.61 8.04 -1.13
C PRO A 71 -10.53 7.18 -0.47
N LEU A 72 -10.78 5.88 -0.26
CA LEU A 72 -9.80 4.96 0.30
C LEU A 72 -8.75 4.49 -0.70
N GLY A 73 -8.90 4.80 -2.00
CA GLY A 73 -8.02 4.31 -3.04
C GLY A 73 -8.48 2.99 -3.67
N ARG A 74 -7.59 2.32 -4.40
CA ARG A 74 -7.82 1.00 -4.99
C ARG A 74 -7.40 -0.09 -4.00
N PHE A 75 -8.23 -1.13 -3.88
CA PHE A 75 -7.92 -2.27 -3.01
C PHE A 75 -6.79 -3.10 -3.62
N ASN A 76 -5.69 -3.27 -2.89
CA ASN A 76 -4.51 -4.07 -3.27
C ASN A 76 -4.30 -5.29 -2.36
N GLY A 77 -5.12 -5.42 -1.30
CA GLY A 77 -5.01 -6.52 -0.35
C GLY A 77 -3.62 -6.63 0.26
N LEU A 78 -3.03 -7.83 0.22
CA LEU A 78 -1.66 -8.06 0.72
C LEU A 78 -0.56 -7.70 -0.29
N GLY A 79 -0.93 -7.28 -1.51
CA GLY A 79 0.03 -6.97 -2.58
C GLY A 79 1.02 -5.87 -2.21
N THR A 80 0.61 -4.92 -1.36
CA THR A 80 1.49 -3.85 -0.87
C THR A 80 2.65 -4.42 -0.06
N TYR A 81 2.41 -5.47 0.74
CA TYR A 81 3.43 -6.08 1.58
C TYR A 81 4.34 -7.03 0.81
N THR A 82 3.79 -7.74 -0.19
CA THR A 82 4.55 -8.73 -0.96
C THR A 82 5.33 -8.15 -2.14
N ASN A 83 5.11 -6.86 -2.47
CA ASN A 83 5.75 -6.24 -3.62
C ASN A 83 7.27 -6.08 -3.47
N ARG A 84 7.91 -5.77 -4.60
CA ARG A 84 9.35 -5.47 -4.73
C ARG A 84 9.89 -4.43 -3.76
N ASN A 85 9.04 -3.48 -3.34
CA ASN A 85 9.44 -2.38 -2.47
C ASN A 85 9.38 -2.75 -0.98
N HIS A 86 8.77 -3.88 -0.62
CA HIS A 86 8.62 -4.36 0.76
C HIS A 86 9.28 -5.74 0.90
N LEU A 87 8.49 -6.82 0.99
CA LEU A 87 9.01 -8.17 1.26
C LEU A 87 9.62 -8.84 0.03
N ALA A 88 9.27 -8.39 -1.19
CA ALA A 88 9.91 -8.79 -2.43
C ALA A 88 10.10 -10.33 -2.56
N PHE A 89 9.05 -11.10 -2.25
CA PHE A 89 9.14 -12.57 -2.16
C PHE A 89 9.56 -13.20 -3.49
N GLU A 90 9.10 -12.65 -4.62
CA GLU A 90 9.47 -13.10 -5.96
C GLU A 90 10.95 -12.86 -6.23
N GLU A 91 11.47 -11.67 -5.89
CA GLU A 91 12.87 -11.31 -6.07
C GLU A 91 13.80 -12.13 -5.18
N ILE A 92 13.41 -12.37 -3.92
CA ILE A 92 14.17 -13.23 -3.01
C ILE A 92 14.20 -14.67 -3.52
N SER A 93 13.05 -15.19 -3.99
CA SER A 93 12.96 -16.54 -4.55
C SER A 93 13.83 -16.67 -5.80
N SER A 94 13.81 -15.69 -6.69
CA SER A 94 14.63 -15.70 -7.92
C SER A 94 16.12 -15.57 -7.60
N ALA A 95 16.50 -14.73 -6.64
CA ALA A 95 17.89 -14.65 -6.16
C ALA A 95 18.38 -15.96 -5.55
N MET A 96 17.50 -16.70 -4.86
CA MET A 96 17.80 -18.03 -4.33
C MET A 96 17.96 -19.07 -5.45
N HIS A 97 17.07 -19.06 -6.45
CA HIS A 97 17.13 -19.97 -7.59
C HIS A 97 18.28 -19.67 -8.57
N ALA A 98 18.81 -18.44 -8.59
CA ALA A 98 19.93 -18.06 -9.45
C ALA A 98 21.25 -18.78 -9.10
N GLY A 99 21.37 -19.39 -7.92
CA GLY A 99 22.44 -20.36 -7.60
C GLY A 99 23.86 -19.79 -7.44
N GLY A 100 24.03 -18.46 -7.33
CA GLY A 100 25.35 -17.80 -7.24
C GLY A 100 26.08 -17.89 -5.90
N GLY A 101 25.61 -18.73 -4.97
CA GLY A 101 26.15 -18.86 -3.61
C GLY A 101 25.76 -17.71 -2.65
N PRO A 102 26.19 -17.77 -1.37
CA PRO A 102 25.74 -16.83 -0.34
C PRO A 102 26.06 -15.36 -0.66
N GLY A 103 27.25 -15.07 -1.20
CA GLY A 103 27.66 -13.71 -1.53
C GLY A 103 26.80 -13.06 -2.62
N ALA A 104 26.46 -13.81 -3.67
CA ALA A 104 25.57 -13.33 -4.73
C ALA A 104 24.13 -13.14 -4.25
N PHE A 105 23.65 -14.05 -3.39
CA PHE A 105 22.33 -13.94 -2.77
C PHE A 105 22.21 -12.68 -1.91
N PHE A 106 23.12 -12.46 -0.96
CA PHE A 106 23.08 -11.26 -0.11
C PHE A 106 23.28 -9.98 -0.93
N GLY A 107 24.14 -9.99 -1.94
CA GLY A 107 24.29 -8.85 -2.86
C GLY A 107 23.00 -8.51 -3.60
N ALA A 108 22.24 -9.52 -4.06
CA ALA A 108 20.94 -9.31 -4.69
C ALA A 108 19.88 -8.82 -3.69
N VAL A 109 19.80 -9.41 -2.50
CA VAL A 109 18.83 -9.03 -1.46
C VAL A 109 19.08 -7.60 -0.98
N PHE A 110 20.31 -7.22 -0.65
CA PHE A 110 20.64 -5.86 -0.20
C PHE A 110 20.56 -4.80 -1.31
N ASN A 111 20.36 -5.21 -2.56
CA ASN A 111 20.08 -4.27 -3.64
C ASN A 111 18.57 -3.96 -3.79
N LEU A 112 17.70 -4.70 -3.09
CA LEU A 112 16.26 -4.43 -3.07
C LEU A 112 15.94 -3.21 -2.19
N PRO A 113 14.95 -2.37 -2.56
CA PRO A 113 14.70 -1.09 -1.89
C PRO A 113 14.54 -1.18 -0.37
N PHE A 114 13.78 -2.16 0.12
CA PHE A 114 13.53 -2.34 1.55
C PHE A 114 14.79 -2.75 2.32
N TYR A 115 15.46 -3.80 1.87
CA TYR A 115 16.65 -4.34 2.54
C TYR A 115 17.84 -3.41 2.43
N LYS A 116 17.94 -2.66 1.33
CA LYS A 116 18.95 -1.62 1.14
C LYS A 116 18.84 -0.50 2.17
N ALA A 117 17.62 -0.18 2.62
CA ALA A 117 17.40 0.84 3.64
C ALA A 117 17.73 0.35 5.07
N LEU A 118 17.90 -0.97 5.26
CA LEU A 118 18.23 -1.58 6.56
C LEU A 118 19.73 -1.85 6.76
N ALA A 119 20.50 -1.87 5.67
CA ALA A 119 21.95 -2.11 5.66
C ALA A 119 22.74 -0.80 5.87
#